data_AF-F6ZPC9-F1
#
_entry.id   AF-F6ZPC9-F1
#
_cell.length_a   1.000
_cell.length_b   1.000
_cell.length_c   1.000
_cell.angle_alpha   90.00
_cell.angle_beta   90.00
_cell.angle_gamma   90.00
#
_symmetry.space_group_name_H-M   'P 1'
#
loop_
_entity.id
_entity.type
_entity.pdbx_description
1 polymer ?
#
loop_
_entity_poly.entity_id
_entity_poly.type
_entity_poly.pdbx_seq_one_letter_code
_entity_poly.pdbx_strand_id
1 'polypeptide(L)'
;MALPSWSEYLNQQFENHVTEVKSCFLAQPCHDSSSIDQFYNSLKKGKKKHPVLVALYKVADGIILMFRNQQEAVQYIDKYSSNIDNRKKLKFFKRDIPKLCTDRLAIQNVGQNTCEDTLSLLLESYIETEPKQLTSCSKAGSYLAFYPPGIDVTTAASRMNGVVLEESKLKVGLIYPTNCILVSDIPPSTSEAEIARCFINFDQSLNITRIVRCSQTSAVVHFLQCNDAEMICVRFESGRLKTLHGDYK
;
A
#
# COMPACT_ATOMS: atom_id res chain seq x y z
N MET A 1 -5.22 1.65 18.41
CA MET A 1 -4.90 2.51 17.25
C MET A 1 -4.59 1.60 16.07
N ALA A 2 -5.30 1.73 14.95
CA ALA A 2 -5.01 0.94 13.75
C ALA A 2 -3.68 1.40 13.15
N LEU A 3 -2.83 0.46 12.73
CA LEU A 3 -1.58 0.77 12.04
C LEU A 3 -1.86 0.95 10.54
N PRO A 4 -1.19 1.91 9.86
CA PRO A 4 -1.39 2.12 8.42
C PRO A 4 -0.84 0.94 7.62
N SER A 5 -1.38 0.73 6.43
CA SER A 5 -0.73 -0.16 5.45
C SER A 5 0.63 0.41 5.02
N TRP A 6 1.44 -0.39 4.33
CA TRP A 6 2.71 0.08 3.80
C TRP A 6 2.50 1.18 2.75
N SER A 7 1.51 1.02 1.87
CA SER A 7 1.15 2.02 0.87
C SER A 7 0.64 3.32 1.49
N GLU A 8 -0.20 3.24 2.53
CA GLU A 8 -0.69 4.40 3.24
C GLU A 8 0.46 5.16 3.91
N TYR A 9 1.38 4.45 4.56
CA TYR A 9 2.59 5.05 5.12
C TYR A 9 3.39 5.80 4.04
N LEU A 10 3.63 5.18 2.89
CA LEU A 10 4.38 5.81 1.79
C LEU A 10 3.70 7.09 1.30
N ASN A 11 2.37 7.07 1.16
CA ASN A 11 1.59 8.22 0.73
C ASN A 11 1.54 9.34 1.79
N GLN A 12 1.70 9.02 3.08
CA GLN A 12 1.82 10.03 4.15
C GLN A 12 3.22 10.64 4.25
N GLN A 13 4.27 9.93 3.85
CA GLN A 13 5.67 10.33 4.03
C GLN A 13 6.36 10.70 2.71
N PHE A 14 5.58 11.11 1.70
CA PHE A 14 6.00 11.43 0.33
C PHE A 14 7.28 12.28 0.24
N GLU A 15 7.52 13.15 1.22
CA GLU A 15 8.56 14.17 1.15
C GLU A 15 9.91 13.79 1.81
N ASN A 16 9.98 12.76 2.68
CA ASN A 16 11.09 12.76 3.66
C ASN A 16 12.15 11.64 3.56
N HIS A 17 11.91 10.46 2.95
CA HIS A 17 12.87 9.35 3.17
C HIS A 17 13.13 8.40 2.00
N VAL A 18 12.40 8.45 0.88
CA VAL A 18 12.52 7.39 -0.14
C VAL A 18 13.80 7.50 -0.98
N THR A 19 14.34 8.71 -1.19
CA THR A 19 15.48 8.95 -2.09
C THR A 19 16.79 8.28 -1.62
N GLU A 20 16.99 8.18 -0.31
CA GLU A 20 18.17 7.55 0.30
C GLU A 20 18.03 6.03 0.46
N VAL A 21 16.82 5.49 0.35
CA VAL A 21 16.54 4.07 0.60
C VAL A 21 16.82 3.27 -0.67
N LYS A 22 17.64 2.23 -0.53
CA LYS A 22 18.01 1.31 -1.61
C LYS A 22 17.49 -0.11 -1.40
N SER A 23 17.06 -0.44 -0.18
CA SER A 23 16.48 -1.75 0.12
C SER A 23 15.48 -1.66 1.26
N CYS A 24 14.42 -2.46 1.16
CA CYS A 24 13.35 -2.55 2.14
C CYS A 24 13.10 -4.01 2.54
N PHE A 25 12.90 -4.26 3.84
CA PHE A 25 12.56 -5.57 4.36
C PHE A 25 11.38 -5.46 5.34
N LEU A 26 10.46 -6.42 5.25
CA LEU A 26 9.38 -6.62 6.22
C LEU A 26 9.83 -7.65 7.25
N ALA A 27 9.82 -7.28 8.53
CA ALA A 27 9.91 -8.22 9.64
C ALA A 27 8.50 -8.56 10.14
N GLN A 28 8.19 -9.85 10.22
CA GLN A 28 6.92 -10.36 10.75
C GLN A 28 7.15 -11.31 11.92
N PRO A 29 6.27 -11.31 12.94
CA PRO A 29 6.31 -12.30 14.00
C PRO A 29 6.00 -13.70 13.45
N CYS A 30 6.74 -14.71 13.90
CA CYS A 30 6.45 -16.11 13.56
C CYS A 30 5.25 -16.66 14.33
N HIS A 31 5.11 -16.26 15.60
CA HIS A 31 4.15 -16.85 16.54
C HIS A 31 3.49 -15.83 17.47
N ASP A 32 4.26 -14.86 18.00
CA ASP A 32 3.77 -13.93 19.01
C ASP A 32 4.06 -12.46 18.63
N SER A 33 3.02 -11.63 18.66
CA SER A 33 3.11 -10.18 18.48
C SER A 33 4.02 -9.48 19.50
N SER A 34 4.21 -10.02 20.71
CA SER A 34 5.11 -9.41 21.70
C SER A 34 6.56 -9.38 21.20
N SER A 35 6.94 -10.35 20.36
CA SER A 35 8.30 -10.46 19.79
C SER A 35 8.58 -9.31 18.80
N ILE A 36 7.58 -8.86 18.05
CA ILE A 36 7.74 -7.77 17.08
C ILE A 36 7.93 -6.42 17.80
N ASP A 37 7.25 -6.22 18.94
CA ASP A 37 7.36 -5.00 19.74
C ASP A 37 8.71 -4.90 20.47
N GLN A 38 9.18 -6.01 21.04
CA GLN A 38 10.51 -6.06 21.66
C GLN A 38 11.60 -5.77 20.63
N PHE A 39 11.50 -6.37 19.45
CA PHE A 39 12.43 -6.13 18.35
C PHE A 39 12.42 -4.65 17.94
N TYR A 40 11.24 -4.06 17.70
CA TYR A 40 11.12 -2.63 17.37
C TYR A 40 11.81 -1.74 18.41
N ASN A 41 11.51 -1.96 19.68
CA ASN A 41 12.03 -1.16 20.78
C ASN A 41 13.56 -1.32 20.92
N SER A 42 14.09 -2.53 20.70
CA SER A 42 15.52 -2.79 20.71
C SER A 42 16.26 -2.01 19.62
N LEU A 43 15.72 -1.99 18.39
CA LEU A 43 16.30 -1.25 17.27
C LEU A 43 16.19 0.26 17.43
N LYS A 44 15.06 0.74 17.97
CA LYS A 44 14.87 2.16 18.23
C LYS A 44 15.87 2.68 19.27
N LYS A 45 16.06 1.95 20.38
CA LYS A 45 17.06 2.28 21.42
C LYS A 45 18.49 2.15 20.87
N GLY A 46 18.72 1.21 19.98
CA GLY A 46 20.02 0.91 19.37
C GLY A 46 20.32 1.63 18.06
N LYS A 47 19.52 2.61 17.60
CA LYS A 47 19.64 3.15 16.22
C LYS A 47 21.06 3.65 15.87
N LYS A 48 21.78 4.25 16.83
CA LYS A 48 23.19 4.66 16.66
C LYS A 48 24.15 3.50 16.39
N LYS A 49 23.80 2.27 16.79
CA LYS A 49 24.57 1.04 16.54
C LYS A 49 24.27 0.41 15.16
N HIS A 50 23.31 0.96 14.41
CA HIS A 50 22.88 0.47 13.11
C HIS A 50 22.89 1.61 12.07
N PRO A 51 24.07 2.16 11.72
CA PRO A 51 24.19 3.33 10.84
C PRO A 51 23.64 3.10 9.42
N VAL A 52 23.44 1.84 9.05
CA VAL A 52 22.91 1.40 7.75
C VAL A 52 21.39 1.47 7.67
N LEU A 53 20.71 1.51 8.83
CA LEU A 53 19.25 1.60 8.94
C LEU A 53 18.82 3.06 8.87
N VAL A 54 18.26 3.46 7.73
CA VAL A 54 17.74 4.80 7.47
C VAL A 54 16.51 5.02 8.35
N ALA A 55 15.58 4.07 8.28
CA ALA A 55 14.30 4.21 8.93
C ALA A 55 13.67 2.87 9.34
N LEU A 56 12.76 2.95 10.30
CA LEU A 56 12.10 1.82 10.94
C LEU A 56 10.66 2.20 11.25
N TYR A 57 9.69 1.44 10.73
CA TYR A 57 8.27 1.78 10.88
C TYR A 57 7.41 0.56 11.17
N LYS A 58 6.43 0.73 12.06
CA LYS A 58 5.37 -0.26 12.25
C LYS A 58 4.28 -0.02 11.20
N VAL A 59 3.89 -1.08 10.53
CA VAL A 59 2.81 -1.11 9.55
C VAL A 59 1.81 -2.20 9.93
N ALA A 60 0.67 -2.23 9.26
CA ALA A 60 -0.40 -3.19 9.51
C ALA A 60 0.10 -4.65 9.49
N ASP A 61 1.07 -5.02 8.67
CA ASP A 61 1.54 -6.41 8.55
C ASP A 61 2.92 -6.70 9.14
N GLY A 62 3.48 -5.78 9.93
CA GLY A 62 4.74 -6.00 10.64
C GLY A 62 5.57 -4.74 10.83
N ILE A 63 6.89 -4.87 10.68
CA ILE A 63 7.83 -3.76 10.74
C ILE A 63 8.59 -3.65 9.43
N ILE A 64 8.59 -2.45 8.87
CA ILE A 64 9.41 -2.11 7.71
C ILE A 64 10.77 -1.60 8.19
N LEU A 65 11.83 -2.23 7.70
CA LEU A 65 13.21 -1.81 7.83
C LEU A 65 13.69 -1.24 6.50
N MET A 66 14.18 0.00 6.52
CA MET A 66 14.69 0.68 5.33
C MET A 66 16.19 0.89 5.44
N PHE A 67 16.92 0.50 4.41
CA PHE A 67 18.38 0.54 4.38
C PHE A 67 18.89 1.40 3.23
N ARG A 68 20.00 2.10 3.47
CA ARG A 68 20.73 2.89 2.46
C ARG A 68 21.49 2.03 1.45
N ASN A 69 21.76 0.77 1.79
CA ASN A 69 22.58 -0.14 1.01
C ASN A 69 21.98 -1.56 1.05
N GLN A 70 21.81 -2.18 -0.11
CA GLN A 70 21.25 -3.53 -0.23
C GLN A 70 22.17 -4.62 0.34
N GLN A 71 23.48 -4.54 0.13
CA GLN A 71 24.43 -5.53 0.63
C GLN A 71 24.48 -5.53 2.15
N GLU A 72 24.54 -4.35 2.76
CA GLU A 72 24.54 -4.22 4.22
C GLU A 72 23.20 -4.68 4.83
N ALA A 73 22.10 -4.44 4.14
CA ALA A 73 20.79 -4.96 4.54
C ALA A 73 20.80 -6.50 4.57
N VAL A 74 21.26 -7.15 3.51
CA VAL A 74 21.36 -8.62 3.45
C VAL A 74 22.26 -9.15 4.57
N GLN A 75 23.45 -8.58 4.76
CA GLN A 75 24.35 -8.98 5.85
C GLN A 75 23.71 -8.84 7.23
N TYR A 76 22.96 -7.75 7.46
CA TYR A 76 22.24 -7.53 8.71
C TYR A 76 21.18 -8.61 8.94
N ILE A 77 20.37 -8.91 7.92
CA ILE A 77 19.30 -9.90 7.99
C ILE A 77 19.89 -11.31 8.16
N ASP A 78 20.96 -11.65 7.45
CA ASP A 78 21.65 -12.92 7.55
C ASP A 78 22.28 -13.10 8.94
N LYS A 79 22.91 -12.06 9.47
CA LYS A 79 23.46 -12.09 10.83
C LYS A 79 22.36 -12.27 11.88
N TYR A 80 21.26 -11.53 11.78
CA TYR A 80 20.14 -11.68 12.70
C TYR A 80 19.55 -13.08 12.62
N SER A 81 19.34 -13.56 11.40
CA SER A 81 18.81 -14.89 11.12
C SER A 81 19.80 -15.97 11.50
N SER A 82 21.11 -15.79 11.50
CA SER A 82 22.06 -16.86 11.88
C SER A 82 21.84 -17.38 13.32
N ASN A 83 21.23 -16.57 14.19
CA ASN A 83 20.84 -16.97 15.53
C ASN A 83 19.49 -17.73 15.52
N ILE A 84 19.51 -18.97 16.01
CA ILE A 84 18.34 -19.86 16.03
C ILE A 84 17.16 -19.26 16.82
N ASP A 85 17.42 -18.62 17.96
CA ASP A 85 16.38 -18.02 18.79
C ASP A 85 15.71 -16.85 18.09
N ASN A 86 16.46 -16.13 17.27
CA ASN A 86 15.95 -15.03 16.46
C ASN A 86 15.08 -15.52 15.30
N ARG A 87 15.48 -16.60 14.59
CA ARG A 87 14.66 -17.20 13.51
C ARG A 87 13.31 -17.68 13.99
N LYS A 88 13.24 -18.19 15.23
CA LYS A 88 11.98 -18.63 15.84
C LYS A 88 11.05 -17.46 16.17
N LYS A 89 11.58 -16.25 16.33
CA LYS A 89 10.81 -15.06 16.68
C LYS A 89 10.29 -14.31 15.47
N LEU A 90 11.16 -14.07 14.49
CA LEU A 90 10.87 -13.21 13.34
C LEU A 90 11.27 -13.86 12.01
N LYS A 91 10.44 -13.62 11.00
CA LYS A 91 10.76 -13.83 9.59
C LYS A 91 10.99 -12.50 8.92
N PHE A 92 11.92 -12.48 7.97
CA PHE A 92 12.22 -11.31 7.15
C PHE A 92 11.92 -11.61 5.70
N PHE A 93 11.24 -10.67 5.05
CA PHE A 93 10.88 -10.76 3.64
C PHE A 93 11.37 -9.51 2.93
N LYS A 94 12.00 -9.68 1.77
CA LYS A 94 12.39 -8.54 0.94
C LYS A 94 11.12 -7.89 0.37
N ARG A 95 11.01 -6.57 0.52
CA ARG A 95 9.98 -5.76 -0.13
C ARG A 95 10.60 -4.86 -1.17
N ASP A 96 9.90 -4.69 -2.27
CA ASP A 96 10.27 -3.70 -3.27
C ASP A 96 9.85 -2.31 -2.78
N ILE A 97 10.64 -1.31 -3.16
CA ILE A 97 10.27 0.09 -3.01
C ILE A 97 9.38 0.40 -4.22
N PRO A 98 8.07 0.56 -4.05
CA PRO A 98 7.18 0.75 -5.20
C PRO A 98 7.48 2.09 -5.87
N LYS A 99 7.26 2.13 -7.19
CA LYS A 99 7.29 3.39 -7.95
C LYS A 99 5.96 4.11 -7.79
N LEU A 100 5.95 5.43 -7.97
CA LEU A 100 4.72 6.20 -8.05
C LEU A 100 3.90 5.73 -9.26
N CYS A 101 2.59 5.67 -9.07
CA CYS A 101 1.64 5.39 -10.13
C CYS A 101 1.60 6.56 -11.12
N THR A 102 1.59 6.23 -12.40
CA THR A 102 1.53 7.21 -13.52
C THR A 102 0.16 7.23 -14.18
N ASP A 103 -0.83 6.58 -13.58
CA ASP A 103 -2.20 6.41 -14.09
C ASP A 103 -3.24 7.00 -13.13
N ARG A 104 -2.83 7.57 -11.99
CA ARG A 104 -3.76 8.02 -10.96
C ARG A 104 -3.22 9.20 -10.15
N LEU A 105 -4.14 10.06 -9.73
CA LEU A 105 -3.86 11.25 -8.94
C LEU A 105 -4.62 11.20 -7.62
N ALA A 106 -3.94 11.54 -6.53
CA ALA A 106 -4.60 11.97 -5.31
C ALA A 106 -4.83 13.47 -5.35
N ILE A 107 -6.07 13.84 -5.04
CA ILE A 107 -6.53 15.23 -4.95
C ILE A 107 -7.01 15.41 -3.52
N GLN A 108 -6.51 16.43 -2.84
CA GLN A 108 -6.82 16.73 -1.44
C GLN A 108 -7.20 18.20 -1.29
N ASN A 109 -7.88 18.52 -0.19
CA ASN A 109 -8.40 19.85 0.14
C ASN A 109 -9.41 20.38 -0.89
N VAL A 110 -10.23 19.49 -1.45
CA VAL A 110 -11.40 19.89 -2.23
C VAL A 110 -12.44 20.48 -1.27
N GLY A 111 -13.02 21.64 -1.63
CA GLY A 111 -14.01 22.33 -0.82
C GLY A 111 -15.27 21.50 -0.61
N GLN A 112 -15.96 21.70 0.52
CA GLN A 112 -17.20 20.96 0.82
C GLN A 112 -18.36 21.29 -0.13
N ASN A 113 -18.30 22.45 -0.78
CA ASN A 113 -19.30 22.91 -1.74
C ASN A 113 -19.00 22.45 -3.17
N THR A 114 -17.80 21.92 -3.41
CA THR A 114 -17.36 21.49 -4.73
C THR A 114 -17.97 20.14 -5.04
N CYS A 115 -18.86 20.11 -6.03
CA CYS A 115 -19.41 18.86 -6.54
C CYS A 115 -18.39 18.10 -7.39
N GLU A 116 -18.66 16.81 -7.57
CA GLU A 116 -17.80 15.91 -8.35
C GLU A 116 -17.65 16.38 -9.81
N ASP A 117 -18.73 16.89 -10.42
CA ASP A 117 -18.71 17.40 -11.80
C ASP A 117 -17.74 18.59 -11.97
N THR A 118 -17.75 19.54 -11.04
CA THR A 118 -16.83 20.68 -11.04
C THR A 118 -15.38 20.21 -10.95
N LEU A 119 -15.12 19.20 -10.11
CA LEU A 119 -13.78 18.63 -10.01
C LEU A 119 -13.37 17.90 -11.30
N SER A 120 -14.28 17.12 -11.91
CA SER A 120 -14.03 16.44 -13.18
C SER A 120 -13.73 17.42 -14.32
N LEU A 121 -14.48 18.52 -14.42
CA LEU A 121 -14.22 19.58 -15.41
C LEU A 121 -12.85 20.24 -15.21
N LEU A 122 -12.46 20.48 -13.96
CA LEU A 122 -11.11 20.98 -13.67
C LEU A 122 -10.06 19.98 -14.15
N LEU A 123 -10.20 18.70 -13.80
CA LEU A 123 -9.25 17.65 -14.20
C LEU A 123 -9.11 17.54 -15.71
N GLU A 124 -10.24 17.55 -16.44
CA GLU A 124 -10.29 17.52 -17.89
C GLU A 124 -9.55 18.73 -18.51
N SER A 125 -9.68 19.92 -17.92
CA SER A 125 -9.00 21.13 -18.44
C SER A 125 -7.47 21.07 -18.39
N TYR A 126 -6.88 20.24 -17.51
CA TYR A 126 -5.42 20.09 -17.38
C TYR A 126 -4.87 18.85 -18.09
N ILE A 127 -5.70 17.83 -18.27
CA ILE A 127 -5.30 16.51 -18.78
C ILE A 127 -5.85 16.26 -20.19
N GLU A 128 -6.75 17.12 -20.67
CA GLU A 128 -7.44 17.02 -21.97
C GLU A 128 -8.20 15.70 -22.14
N THR A 129 -8.51 15.03 -21.03
CA THR A 129 -9.19 13.73 -20.99
C THR A 129 -9.86 13.58 -19.62
N GLU A 130 -11.11 13.14 -19.62
CA GLU A 130 -11.85 12.83 -18.40
C GLU A 130 -11.23 11.62 -17.67
N PRO A 131 -11.16 11.62 -16.33
CA PRO A 131 -10.78 10.43 -15.59
C PRO A 131 -11.73 9.25 -15.91
N LYS A 132 -11.16 8.06 -16.14
CA LYS A 132 -11.93 6.80 -16.26
C LYS A 132 -12.82 6.57 -15.03
N GLN A 133 -12.32 6.99 -13.86
CA GLN A 133 -13.01 6.85 -12.60
C GLN A 133 -12.53 7.95 -11.65
N LEU A 134 -13.48 8.60 -10.99
CA LEU A 134 -13.24 9.49 -9.85
C LEU A 134 -13.86 8.84 -8.61
N THR A 135 -13.15 8.83 -7.49
CA THR A 135 -13.62 8.15 -6.28
C THR A 135 -13.30 8.96 -5.05
N SER A 136 -14.32 9.23 -4.25
CA SER A 136 -14.16 9.90 -2.96
C SER A 136 -13.45 8.99 -1.94
N CYS A 137 -12.55 9.57 -1.17
CA CYS A 137 -11.84 8.88 -0.10
C CYS A 137 -12.58 9.01 1.23
N SER A 138 -12.22 8.19 2.21
CA SER A 138 -12.76 8.29 3.58
C SER A 138 -12.50 9.64 4.25
N LYS A 139 -11.40 10.31 3.86
CA LYS A 139 -11.12 11.68 4.28
C LYS A 139 -11.92 12.66 3.42
N ALA A 140 -12.80 13.44 4.04
CA ALA A 140 -13.57 14.48 3.37
C ALA A 140 -12.67 15.43 2.55
N GLY A 141 -13.14 15.84 1.38
CA GLY A 141 -12.40 16.69 0.44
C GLY A 141 -11.18 16.00 -0.18
N SER A 142 -11.10 14.67 -0.14
CA SER A 142 -10.03 13.89 -0.78
C SER A 142 -10.62 12.92 -1.81
N TYR A 143 -9.99 12.86 -2.98
CA TYR A 143 -10.42 12.07 -4.12
C TYR A 143 -9.23 11.34 -4.76
N LEU A 144 -9.53 10.23 -5.41
CA LEU A 144 -8.62 9.53 -6.32
C LEU A 144 -9.20 9.56 -7.73
N ALA A 145 -8.43 10.08 -8.67
CA ALA A 145 -8.75 10.09 -10.09
C ALA A 145 -7.90 9.05 -10.82
N PHE A 146 -8.52 8.18 -11.59
CA PHE A 146 -7.88 7.13 -12.38
C PHE A 146 -7.99 7.46 -13.87
N TYR A 147 -6.89 7.30 -14.60
CA TYR A 147 -6.77 7.61 -16.01
C TYR A 147 -6.41 6.38 -16.83
N PRO A 148 -6.77 6.35 -18.12
CA PRO A 148 -6.26 5.35 -19.05
C PRO A 148 -4.72 5.36 -19.12
N PRO A 149 -4.08 4.22 -19.45
CA PRO A 149 -2.64 4.18 -19.70
C PRO A 149 -2.24 5.12 -20.84
N GLY A 150 -1.07 5.75 -20.72
CA GLY A 150 -0.51 6.64 -21.76
C GLY A 150 -0.82 8.12 -21.57
N ILE A 151 -1.64 8.47 -20.59
CA ILE A 151 -1.91 9.86 -20.20
C ILE A 151 -0.80 10.40 -19.30
N ASP A 152 -0.28 11.60 -19.58
CA ASP A 152 0.72 12.27 -18.74
C ASP A 152 0.07 12.98 -17.54
N VAL A 153 -0.27 12.20 -16.52
CA VAL A 153 -0.79 12.72 -15.26
C VAL A 153 0.29 13.41 -14.40
N THR A 154 1.58 13.19 -14.68
CA THR A 154 2.69 13.69 -13.85
C THR A 154 2.87 15.20 -14.04
N THR A 155 2.90 15.64 -15.30
CA THR A 155 2.98 17.07 -15.62
C THR A 155 1.72 17.78 -15.14
N ALA A 156 0.55 17.17 -15.32
CA ALA A 156 -0.72 17.72 -14.89
C ALA A 156 -0.81 17.87 -13.37
N ALA A 157 -0.40 16.87 -12.59
CA ALA A 157 -0.34 16.94 -11.13
C ALA A 157 0.47 18.15 -10.64
N SER A 158 1.63 18.38 -11.26
CA SER A 158 2.53 19.48 -10.90
C SER A 158 1.89 20.85 -11.19
N ARG A 159 1.14 20.98 -12.28
CA ARG A 159 0.44 22.22 -12.66
C ARG A 159 -0.81 22.48 -11.82
N MET A 160 -1.51 21.42 -11.42
CA MET A 160 -2.72 21.51 -10.60
C MET A 160 -2.43 21.70 -9.12
N ASN A 161 -1.26 21.27 -8.64
CA ASN A 161 -0.93 21.40 -7.23
C ASN A 161 -0.87 22.87 -6.80
N GLY A 162 -1.70 23.25 -5.83
CA GLY A 162 -1.82 24.62 -5.33
C GLY A 162 -2.80 25.50 -6.12
N VAL A 163 -3.49 24.97 -7.13
CA VAL A 163 -4.61 25.66 -7.79
C VAL A 163 -5.75 25.90 -6.80
N VAL A 164 -6.42 27.03 -6.94
CA VAL A 164 -7.60 27.37 -6.14
C VAL A 164 -8.85 26.96 -6.89
N LEU A 165 -9.67 26.10 -6.28
CA LEU A 165 -10.99 25.71 -6.74
C LEU A 165 -11.99 26.05 -5.64
N GLU A 166 -12.96 26.92 -5.94
CA GLU A 166 -14.00 27.36 -4.99
C GLU A 166 -13.41 27.70 -3.61
N GLU A 167 -12.48 28.66 -3.59
CA GLU A 167 -11.80 29.16 -2.38
C GLU A 167 -10.86 28.16 -1.69
N SER A 168 -10.79 26.92 -2.17
CA SER A 168 -9.97 25.86 -1.60
C SER A 168 -8.70 25.65 -2.41
N LYS A 169 -7.55 25.67 -1.74
CA LYS A 169 -6.26 25.40 -2.38
C LYS A 169 -6.02 23.89 -2.46
N LEU A 170 -6.11 23.35 -3.66
CA LEU A 170 -5.94 21.93 -3.93
C LEU A 170 -4.51 21.48 -3.65
N LYS A 171 -4.38 20.27 -3.11
CA LYS A 171 -3.12 19.53 -3.07
C LYS A 171 -3.25 18.33 -3.99
N VAL A 172 -2.45 18.30 -5.05
CA VAL A 172 -2.52 17.26 -6.09
C VAL A 172 -1.17 16.58 -6.21
N GLY A 173 -1.16 15.26 -6.30
CA GLY A 173 0.07 14.50 -6.42
C GLY A 173 -0.15 13.08 -6.94
N LEU A 174 0.94 12.47 -7.37
CA LEU A 174 0.98 11.03 -7.63
C LEU A 174 0.90 10.26 -6.32
N ILE A 175 0.42 9.02 -6.39
CA ILE A 175 0.39 8.11 -5.24
C ILE A 175 1.19 6.84 -5.50
N TYR A 176 1.62 6.19 -4.44
CA TYR A 176 2.17 4.85 -4.50
C TYR A 176 1.05 3.81 -4.62
N PRO A 177 1.30 2.70 -5.33
CA PRO A 177 0.36 1.58 -5.44
C PRO A 177 0.09 0.94 -4.08
N THR A 178 -1.09 0.34 -3.94
CA THR A 178 -1.47 -0.31 -2.69
C THR A 178 -0.83 -1.68 -2.54
N ASN A 179 -0.54 -2.11 -1.31
CA ASN A 179 -0.18 -3.50 -1.00
C ASN A 179 -1.31 -4.26 -0.30
N CYS A 180 -2.51 -3.70 -0.28
CA CYS A 180 -3.67 -4.34 0.33
C CYS A 180 -4.94 -4.03 -0.44
N ILE A 181 -5.89 -4.95 -0.35
CA ILE A 181 -7.23 -4.82 -0.95
C ILE A 181 -8.28 -5.04 0.14
N LEU A 182 -9.41 -4.34 0.01
CA LEU A 182 -10.60 -4.60 0.79
C LEU A 182 -11.45 -5.62 0.02
N VAL A 183 -11.79 -6.71 0.68
CA VAL A 183 -12.73 -7.72 0.19
C VAL A 183 -14.03 -7.55 0.97
N SER A 184 -15.12 -7.42 0.25
CA SER A 184 -16.49 -7.31 0.78
C SER A 184 -17.29 -8.57 0.48
N ASP A 185 -18.50 -8.66 1.03
CA ASP A 185 -19.46 -9.74 0.80
C ASP A 185 -18.93 -11.14 1.12
N ILE A 186 -18.02 -11.23 2.08
CA ILE A 186 -17.46 -12.49 2.56
C ILE A 186 -18.53 -13.21 3.39
N PRO A 187 -18.80 -14.51 3.17
CA PRO A 187 -19.68 -15.27 4.04
C PRO A 187 -19.20 -15.21 5.51
N PRO A 188 -20.11 -15.00 6.49
CA PRO A 188 -19.72 -14.83 7.89
C PRO A 188 -18.95 -16.02 8.49
N SER A 189 -19.17 -17.23 7.97
CA SER A 189 -18.51 -18.45 8.41
C SER A 189 -17.09 -18.65 7.85
N THR A 190 -16.69 -17.87 6.85
CA THR A 190 -15.39 -18.06 6.19
C THR A 190 -14.25 -17.69 7.15
N SER A 191 -13.27 -18.56 7.32
CA SER A 191 -12.07 -18.29 8.11
C SER A 191 -11.06 -17.44 7.32
N GLU A 192 -10.11 -16.79 8.01
CA GLU A 192 -8.99 -16.11 7.35
C GLU A 192 -8.15 -17.07 6.49
N ALA A 193 -8.00 -18.33 6.93
CA ALA A 193 -7.30 -19.36 6.18
C ALA A 193 -8.01 -19.71 4.86
N GLU A 194 -9.35 -19.72 4.84
CA GLU A 194 -10.13 -19.92 3.62
C GLU A 194 -10.05 -18.72 2.69
N ILE A 195 -10.10 -17.49 3.22
CA ILE A 195 -9.87 -16.28 2.43
C ILE A 195 -8.48 -16.35 1.77
N ALA A 196 -7.44 -16.68 2.54
CA ALA A 196 -6.09 -16.84 2.00
C ALA A 196 -6.02 -17.90 0.89
N ARG A 197 -6.68 -19.05 1.11
CA ARG A 197 -6.75 -20.13 0.13
C ARG A 197 -7.41 -19.69 -1.18
N CYS A 198 -8.45 -18.86 -1.13
CA CYS A 198 -9.08 -18.32 -2.34
C CYS A 198 -8.10 -17.50 -3.19
N PHE A 199 -7.30 -16.64 -2.58
CA PHE A 199 -6.28 -15.87 -3.30
C PHE A 199 -5.15 -16.76 -3.84
N ILE A 200 -4.68 -17.74 -3.07
CA ILE A 200 -3.63 -18.67 -3.53
C ILE A 200 -4.14 -19.54 -4.69
N ASN A 201 -5.40 -19.97 -4.64
CA ASN A 201 -6.02 -20.72 -5.73
C ASN A 201 -6.20 -19.87 -6.99
N PHE A 202 -6.43 -18.56 -6.83
CA PHE A 202 -6.49 -17.62 -7.94
C PHE A 202 -5.12 -17.42 -8.59
N ASP A 203 -4.07 -17.25 -7.78
CA ASP A 203 -2.70 -17.15 -8.26
C ASP A 203 -1.71 -17.59 -7.17
N GLN A 204 -0.99 -18.69 -7.44
CA GLN A 204 -0.06 -19.29 -6.49
C GLN A 204 1.17 -18.41 -6.23
N SER A 205 1.45 -17.41 -7.06
CA SER A 205 2.56 -16.49 -6.82
C SER A 205 2.25 -15.42 -5.77
N LEU A 206 0.97 -15.25 -5.38
CA LEU A 206 0.57 -14.24 -4.41
C LEU A 206 1.08 -14.57 -3.02
N ASN A 207 1.69 -13.58 -2.38
CA ASN A 207 2.27 -13.75 -1.06
C ASN A 207 1.52 -12.89 -0.04
N ILE A 208 0.51 -13.49 0.59
CA ILE A 208 -0.34 -12.83 1.59
C ILE A 208 0.42 -12.72 2.92
N THR A 209 0.60 -11.51 3.41
CA THR A 209 1.34 -11.23 4.66
C THR A 209 0.43 -11.16 5.87
N ARG A 210 -0.81 -10.70 5.70
CA ARG A 210 -1.79 -10.57 6.79
C ARG A 210 -3.20 -10.49 6.23
N ILE A 211 -4.17 -11.06 6.94
CA ILE A 211 -5.60 -10.80 6.72
C ILE A 211 -6.13 -10.14 7.99
N VAL A 212 -6.97 -9.12 7.83
CA VAL A 212 -7.60 -8.40 8.94
C VAL A 212 -9.10 -8.33 8.68
N ARG A 213 -9.88 -9.02 9.50
CA ARG A 213 -11.34 -8.88 9.48
C ARG A 213 -11.76 -7.47 9.91
N CYS A 214 -12.45 -6.77 9.02
CA CYS A 214 -13.01 -5.44 9.30
C CYS A 214 -14.46 -5.55 9.80
N SER A 215 -15.18 -6.58 9.35
CA SER A 215 -16.53 -6.91 9.80
C SER A 215 -16.80 -8.41 9.62
N GLN A 216 -18.02 -8.86 9.90
CA GLN A 216 -18.45 -10.24 9.58
C GLN A 216 -18.38 -10.53 8.08
N THR A 217 -18.56 -9.51 7.23
CA THR A 217 -18.65 -9.65 5.78
C THR A 217 -17.51 -8.98 5.02
N SER A 218 -16.50 -8.44 5.71
CA SER A 218 -15.38 -7.80 5.04
C SER A 218 -14.04 -8.04 5.71
N ALA A 219 -12.98 -8.03 4.91
CA ALA A 219 -11.61 -8.19 5.35
C ALA A 219 -10.65 -7.39 4.48
N VAL A 220 -9.61 -6.84 5.07
CA VAL A 220 -8.45 -6.30 4.34
C VAL A 220 -7.41 -7.39 4.22
N VAL A 221 -6.97 -7.66 3.00
CA VAL A 221 -5.92 -8.63 2.68
C VAL A 221 -4.67 -7.86 2.31
N HIS A 222 -3.60 -8.07 3.08
CA HIS A 222 -2.28 -7.48 2.85
C HIS A 222 -1.39 -8.46 2.11
N PHE A 223 -0.65 -7.94 1.14
CA PHE A 223 0.30 -8.68 0.32
C PHE A 223 1.73 -8.20 0.57
N LEU A 224 2.69 -9.06 0.24
CA LEU A 224 4.10 -8.77 0.38
C LEU A 224 4.52 -7.62 -0.54
N GLN A 225 4.14 -7.65 -1.82
CA GLN A 225 4.44 -6.58 -2.76
C GLN A 225 3.20 -5.76 -3.10
N CYS A 226 3.38 -4.47 -3.44
CA CYS A 226 2.28 -3.67 -3.97
C CYS A 226 1.74 -4.24 -5.30
N ASN A 227 2.64 -4.79 -6.12
CA ASN A 227 2.27 -5.35 -7.42
C ASN A 227 1.28 -6.55 -7.30
N ASP A 228 1.36 -7.31 -6.22
CA ASP A 228 0.46 -8.43 -5.97
C ASP A 228 -0.99 -7.95 -5.84
N ALA A 229 -1.21 -6.86 -5.10
CA ALA A 229 -2.52 -6.26 -4.90
C ALA A 229 -3.05 -5.60 -6.19
N GLU A 230 -2.21 -4.80 -6.86
CA GLU A 230 -2.60 -4.11 -8.10
C GLU A 230 -2.99 -5.11 -9.21
N MET A 231 -2.26 -6.22 -9.34
CA MET A 231 -2.55 -7.25 -10.32
C MET A 231 -3.94 -7.87 -10.12
N ILE A 232 -4.34 -8.09 -8.87
CA ILE A 232 -5.67 -8.61 -8.53
C ILE A 232 -6.74 -7.61 -8.98
N CYS A 233 -6.58 -6.32 -8.66
CA CYS A 233 -7.51 -5.27 -9.06
C CYS A 233 -7.68 -5.22 -10.59
N VAL A 234 -6.57 -5.20 -11.33
CA VAL A 234 -6.60 -5.17 -12.81
C VAL A 234 -7.30 -6.40 -13.38
N ARG A 235 -6.99 -7.61 -12.86
CA ARG A 235 -7.63 -8.85 -13.32
C ARG A 235 -9.13 -8.86 -12.99
N PHE A 236 -9.53 -8.29 -11.85
CA PHE A 236 -10.94 -8.19 -11.45
C PHE A 236 -11.73 -7.27 -12.39
N GLU A 237 -11.19 -6.08 -12.66
CA GLU A 237 -11.80 -5.11 -13.58
C GLU A 237 -11.90 -5.64 -15.02
N SER A 238 -10.91 -6.42 -15.48
CA SER A 238 -10.91 -7.00 -16.82
C SER A 238 -11.96 -8.11 -17.02
N GLY A 239 -12.77 -8.43 -16.01
CA GLY A 239 -13.80 -9.47 -16.08
C GLY A 239 -13.26 -10.91 -16.03
N ARG A 240 -11.94 -11.10 -15.96
CA ARG A 240 -11.30 -12.43 -15.84
C ARG A 240 -11.58 -13.14 -14.50
N LEU A 241 -12.18 -12.43 -13.53
CA LEU A 241 -12.67 -13.00 -12.27
C LEU A 241 -14.16 -13.39 -12.32
N LYS A 242 -14.94 -12.88 -13.29
CA LYS A 242 -16.36 -13.26 -13.45
C LYS A 242 -16.52 -14.70 -13.99
N THR A 243 -15.48 -15.25 -14.60
CA THR A 243 -15.49 -16.61 -15.18
C THR A 243 -15.28 -17.74 -14.17
N LEU A 244 -14.98 -17.44 -12.90
CA LEU A 244 -14.89 -18.47 -11.83
C LEU A 244 -16.25 -18.79 -11.16
N HIS A 245 -17.34 -18.17 -11.61
CA HIS A 245 -18.72 -18.52 -11.23
C HIS A 245 -19.44 -19.39 -12.28
N GLY A 246 -18.71 -19.93 -13.27
CA GLY A 246 -19.17 -21.01 -14.13
C GLY A 246 -18.51 -22.31 -13.70
N ASP A 247 -19.30 -23.37 -13.54
CA ASP A 247 -18.87 -24.76 -13.27
C ASP A 247 -18.65 -25.14 -11.80
N TYR A 248 -19.65 -24.88 -10.96
CA TYR A 248 -20.09 -25.91 -10.02
C TYR A 248 -21.38 -26.54 -10.56
N LYS A 249 -21.24 -27.68 -11.23
CA LYS A 249 -22.30 -28.67 -11.40
C LYS A 249 -22.11 -29.77 -10.37
#